data_AF-A0A497SS55-F1
#
_entry.id   AF-A0A497SS55-F1
#
_cell.length_a   1.000
_cell.length_b   1.000
_cell.length_c   1.000
_cell.angle_alpha   90.00
_cell.angle_beta   90.00
_cell.angle_gamma   90.00
#
_symmetry.space_group_name_H-M   'P 1'
#
loop_
_entity.id
_entity.type
_entity.pdbx_description
1 polymer ?
#
loop_
_entity_poly.entity_id
_entity_poly.type
_entity_poly.pdbx_seq_one_letter_code
_entity_poly.pdbx_strand_id
1 'polypeptide(L)'
;MRKKEAILICFSINSEKFESRYERNKFFRCLYGWKQTITKEKKVYVYRRSGLLDEIPHLKIDQSSFIIPASKTRKMIKFLREWEDKVIWRTFKVLLDKNIFEEETWLKKKLS
;
A
#
# COMPACT_ATOMS: atom_id res chain seq x y z
N MET A 1 11.53 -26.57 2.97
CA MET A 1 10.75 -25.37 3.39
C MET A 1 9.50 -25.27 2.53
N ARG A 2 8.33 -24.97 3.10
CA ARG A 2 7.09 -24.79 2.31
C ARG A 2 7.14 -23.42 1.63
N LYS A 3 7.19 -23.39 0.29
CA LYS A 3 7.04 -22.16 -0.49
C LYS A 3 5.67 -21.56 -0.19
N LYS A 4 5.61 -20.25 0.06
CA LYS A 4 4.33 -19.54 0.24
C LYS A 4 3.97 -18.76 -1.02
N GLU A 5 2.72 -18.88 -1.43
CA GLU A 5 2.17 -18.09 -2.53
C GLU A 5 1.96 -16.64 -2.10
N ALA A 6 2.45 -15.73 -2.94
CA ALA A 6 2.26 -14.31 -2.80
C ALA A 6 1.98 -13.70 -4.17
N ILE A 7 1.53 -12.45 -4.16
CA ILE A 7 1.27 -11.69 -5.38
C ILE A 7 2.18 -10.47 -5.37
N LEU A 8 3.04 -10.37 -6.38
CA LEU A 8 3.71 -9.13 -6.74
C LEU A 8 2.73 -8.26 -7.50
N ILE A 9 2.61 -7.01 -7.07
CA ILE A 9 1.75 -6.01 -7.66
C ILE A 9 2.65 -4.89 -8.14
N CYS A 10 2.53 -4.55 -9.42
CA CYS A 10 3.20 -3.42 -10.03
C CYS A 10 2.13 -2.50 -10.60
N PHE A 11 2.28 -1.20 -10.41
CA PHE A 11 1.36 -0.21 -10.98
C PHE A 11 2.11 0.98 -11.56
N SER A 12 1.46 1.69 -12.48
CA SER A 12 1.85 2.99 -12.97
C SER A 12 0.63 3.91 -13.00
N ILE A 13 0.88 5.21 -12.87
CA ILE A 13 -0.17 6.22 -12.89
C ILE A 13 -0.21 6.89 -14.26
N ASN A 14 -1.41 7.11 -14.80
CA ASN A 14 -1.62 8.00 -15.93
C ASN A 14 -1.94 9.39 -15.38
N SER A 15 -0.91 10.23 -15.24
CA SER A 15 -1.01 11.53 -14.57
C SER A 15 -2.01 12.49 -15.23
N GLU A 16 -2.27 12.34 -16.53
CA GLU A 16 -3.19 13.20 -17.30
C GLU A 16 -4.66 12.90 -17.00
N LYS A 17 -4.97 11.70 -16.52
CA LYS A 17 -6.34 11.31 -16.17
C LYS A 17 -6.76 11.70 -14.76
N PHE A 18 -5.84 12.19 -13.94
CA PHE A 18 -6.19 12.75 -12.63
C PHE A 18 -6.70 14.16 -12.80
N GLU A 19 -7.84 14.47 -12.18
CA GLU A 19 -8.45 15.79 -12.21
C GLU A 19 -7.54 16.85 -11.56
N SER A 20 -6.72 16.43 -10.59
CA SER A 20 -5.81 17.32 -9.88
C SER A 20 -4.65 16.60 -9.20
N ARG A 21 -3.63 17.38 -8.82
CA ARG A 21 -2.56 16.91 -7.91
C ARG A 21 -3.13 16.39 -6.58
N TYR A 22 -4.24 16.94 -6.11
CA TYR A 22 -4.89 16.50 -4.88
C TYR A 22 -5.47 15.09 -5.04
N GLU A 23 -6.18 14.82 -6.13
CA GLU A 23 -6.73 13.49 -6.42
C GLU A 23 -5.61 12.46 -6.58
N ARG A 24 -4.54 12.79 -7.31
CA ARG A 24 -3.36 11.93 -7.41
C ARG A 24 -2.76 11.63 -6.04
N ASN A 25 -2.62 12.66 -5.20
CA ASN A 25 -2.13 12.47 -3.83
C ASN A 25 -3.11 11.64 -2.99
N LYS A 26 -4.42 11.72 -3.22
CA LYS A 26 -5.44 10.91 -2.57
C LYS A 26 -5.24 9.42 -2.85
N PHE A 27 -4.90 9.02 -4.08
CA PHE A 27 -4.54 7.64 -4.39
C PHE A 27 -3.38 7.13 -3.52
N PHE A 28 -2.25 7.84 -3.50
CA PHE A 28 -1.08 7.46 -2.70
C PHE A 28 -1.36 7.47 -1.20
N ARG A 29 -2.15 8.43 -0.75
CA ARG A 29 -2.62 8.55 0.64
C ARG A 29 -3.50 7.38 1.04
N CYS A 30 -4.43 6.95 0.20
CA CYS A 30 -5.26 5.79 0.46
C CYS A 30 -4.45 4.49 0.42
N LEU A 31 -3.41 4.41 -0.40
CA LEU A 31 -2.54 3.22 -0.50
C LEU A 31 -1.55 3.10 0.66
N TYR A 32 -0.75 4.15 0.91
CA TYR A 32 0.36 4.16 1.87
C TYR A 32 0.04 4.82 3.21
N GLY A 33 -1.07 5.55 3.29
CA GLY A 33 -1.39 6.40 4.42
C GLY A 33 -0.61 7.71 4.40
N TRP A 34 -0.86 8.58 5.39
CA TRP A 34 -0.16 9.86 5.49
C TRP A 34 -0.14 10.43 6.90
N LYS A 35 0.77 11.37 7.15
CA LYS A 35 0.78 12.21 8.34
C LYS A 35 -0.06 13.47 8.08
N GLN A 36 -1.11 13.66 8.88
CA GLN A 36 -1.93 14.86 8.90
C GLN A 36 -1.43 15.79 10.01
N THR A 37 -0.92 16.94 9.62
CA THR A 37 -0.49 17.98 10.55
C THR A 37 -1.62 19.00 10.73
N ILE A 38 -2.07 19.20 11.97
CA ILE A 38 -3.06 20.20 12.36
C ILE A 38 -2.35 21.23 13.23
N THR A 39 -2.29 22.47 12.75
CA THR A 39 -1.77 23.59 13.55
C THR A 39 -2.97 24.30 14.19
N LYS A 40 -3.02 24.31 15.52
CA LYS A 40 -4.04 25.05 16.28
C LYS A 40 -3.31 26.04 17.20
N GLU A 41 -3.54 27.32 16.95
CA GLU A 41 -2.83 28.43 17.60
C GLU A 41 -1.30 28.28 17.45
N LYS A 42 -0.59 27.98 18.55
CA LYS A 42 0.87 27.75 18.60
C LYS A 42 1.27 26.27 18.72
N LYS A 43 0.31 25.34 18.68
CA LYS A 43 0.56 23.90 18.84
C LYS A 43 0.37 23.17 17.51
N VAL A 44 1.29 22.24 17.23
CA VAL A 44 1.29 21.39 16.04
C VAL A 44 0.96 19.96 16.47
N TYR A 45 -0.15 19.43 15.97
CA TYR A 45 -0.60 18.07 16.22
C TYR A 45 -0.39 17.23 14.96
N VAL A 46 0.28 16.09 15.08
CA VAL A 46 0.54 15.20 13.94
C VAL A 46 -0.19 13.88 14.14
N TYR A 47 -1.15 13.59 13.27
CA TYR A 47 -1.94 12.37 13.27
C TYR A 47 -1.54 11.46 12.11
N ARG A 48 -1.34 10.17 12.34
CA ARG A 48 -1.15 9.19 11.27
C ARG A 48 -2.52 8.71 10.78
N ARG A 49 -2.82 8.92 9.51
CA ARG A 49 -4.00 8.37 8.82
C ARG A 49 -3.58 7.11 8.08
N SER A 50 -4.13 5.96 8.45
CA SER A 50 -3.79 4.67 7.85
C SER A 50 -4.19 4.58 6.38
N GLY A 51 -3.34 3.97 5.57
CA GLY A 51 -3.66 3.52 4.22
C GLY A 51 -3.85 2.01 4.17
N LEU A 52 -4.23 1.50 3.00
CA LEU A 52 -4.54 0.10 2.79
C LEU A 52 -3.36 -0.83 3.13
N LEU A 53 -2.14 -0.41 2.81
CA LEU A 53 -0.94 -1.19 3.10
C LEU A 53 -0.55 -1.20 4.59
N ASP A 54 -1.10 -0.30 5.42
CA ASP A 54 -0.93 -0.40 6.87
C ASP A 54 -1.72 -1.58 7.46
N GLU A 55 -2.79 -2.01 6.79
CA GLU A 55 -3.66 -3.12 7.21
C GLU A 55 -3.31 -4.46 6.54
N ILE A 56 -2.47 -4.42 5.51
CA ILE A 56 -2.07 -5.59 4.73
C ILE A 56 -0.58 -5.85 4.97
N PRO A 57 -0.20 -7.03 5.49
CA PRO A 57 1.20 -7.44 5.49
C PRO A 57 1.72 -7.38 4.06
N HIS A 58 2.81 -6.66 3.85
CA HIS A 58 3.36 -6.43 2.51
C HIS A 58 4.86 -6.31 2.59
N LEU A 59 5.55 -6.69 1.52
CA LEU A 59 6.94 -6.31 1.29
C LEU A 59 6.94 -5.20 0.25
N LYS A 60 7.38 -4.00 0.64
CA LYS A 60 7.56 -2.92 -0.32
C LYS A 60 8.84 -3.15 -1.12
N ILE A 61 8.72 -3.24 -2.45
CA ILE A 61 9.86 -3.38 -3.37
C ILE A 61 10.28 -1.99 -3.86
N ASP A 62 9.30 -1.19 -4.26
CA ASP A 62 9.48 0.20 -4.70
C ASP A 62 8.24 1.05 -4.36
N GLN A 63 8.24 2.34 -4.67
CA GLN A 63 7.06 3.19 -4.66
C GLN A 63 5.94 2.70 -5.59
N SER A 64 6.26 1.93 -6.61
CA SER A 64 5.29 1.48 -7.62
C SER A 64 5.09 -0.03 -7.63
N SER A 65 5.73 -0.75 -6.71
CA SER A 65 5.63 -2.20 -6.62
C SER A 65 5.77 -2.75 -5.21
N PHE A 66 4.98 -3.76 -4.89
CA PHE A 66 4.96 -4.39 -3.59
C PHE A 66 4.41 -5.82 -3.68
N ILE A 67 4.81 -6.66 -2.74
CA ILE A 67 4.37 -8.06 -2.64
C ILE A 67 3.41 -8.21 -1.47
N ILE A 68 2.29 -8.88 -1.66
CA ILE A 68 1.32 -9.19 -0.60
C ILE A 68 1.03 -10.70 -0.51
N PRO A 69 0.57 -11.21 0.64
CA PRO A 69 0.05 -12.57 0.74
C PRO A 69 -1.09 -12.79 -0.24
N ALA A 70 -1.14 -13.97 -0.86
CA ALA A 70 -2.21 -14.32 -1.80
C ALA A 70 -3.62 -14.19 -1.18
N SER A 71 -3.75 -14.40 0.14
CA SER A 71 -5.01 -14.24 0.89
C SER A 71 -5.55 -12.81 0.95
N LYS A 72 -4.72 -11.79 0.72
CA LYS A 72 -5.12 -10.37 0.75
C LYS A 72 -5.38 -9.78 -0.64
N THR A 73 -5.14 -10.56 -1.69
CA THR A 73 -5.28 -10.14 -3.10
C THR A 73 -6.64 -9.55 -3.43
N ARG A 74 -7.74 -10.17 -2.96
CA ARG A 74 -9.10 -9.68 -3.25
C ARG A 74 -9.32 -8.24 -2.78
N LYS A 75 -8.80 -7.90 -1.58
CA LYS A 75 -8.93 -6.55 -1.01
C LYS A 75 -8.13 -5.53 -1.82
N MET A 76 -6.91 -5.89 -2.24
CA MET A 76 -6.05 -5.01 -3.04
C MET A 76 -6.56 -4.81 -4.46
N ILE A 77 -7.05 -5.87 -5.13
CA ILE A 77 -7.66 -5.74 -6.46
C ILE A 77 -8.90 -4.84 -6.40
N LYS A 78 -9.73 -4.96 -5.35
CA LYS A 78 -10.88 -4.08 -5.18
C LYS A 78 -10.44 -2.61 -5.15
N PHE A 79 -9.43 -2.29 -4.34
CA PHE A 79 -8.86 -0.94 -4.30
C PHE A 79 -8.33 -0.49 -5.66
N LEU A 80 -7.52 -1.30 -6.34
CA LEU A 80 -6.94 -0.94 -7.63
C LEU A 80 -8.00 -0.74 -8.73
N ARG A 81 -9.10 -1.49 -8.69
CA ARG A 81 -10.24 -1.32 -9.60
C ARG A 81 -10.95 0.02 -9.43
N GLU A 82 -11.04 0.55 -8.22
CA GLU A 82 -11.60 1.88 -7.96
C GLU A 82 -10.81 3.01 -8.64
N TRP A 83 -9.58 2.72 -9.09
CA TRP A 83 -8.68 3.65 -9.77
C TRP A 83 -8.28 3.19 -11.17
N GLU A 84 -8.93 2.17 -11.75
CA GLU A 84 -8.45 1.53 -13.00
C GLU A 84 -8.50 2.44 -14.23
N ASP A 85 -9.31 3.48 -14.20
CA ASP A 85 -9.34 4.54 -15.20
C ASP A 85 -8.01 5.32 -15.23
N LYS A 86 -7.40 5.55 -14.06
CA LYS A 86 -6.22 6.39 -13.83
C LYS A 86 -4.94 5.63 -13.53
N VAL A 87 -5.05 4.38 -13.08
CA VAL A 87 -3.94 3.55 -12.58
C VAL A 87 -3.93 2.23 -13.34
N ILE A 88 -2.83 1.99 -14.04
CA ILE A 88 -2.59 0.74 -14.75
C ILE A 88 -1.83 -0.18 -13.80
N TRP A 89 -2.31 -1.40 -13.61
CA TRP A 89 -1.69 -2.35 -12.69
C TRP A 89 -1.59 -3.75 -13.29
N ARG A 90 -0.60 -4.50 -12.82
CA ARG A 90 -0.37 -5.91 -13.16
C ARG A 90 -0.07 -6.71 -11.90
N THR A 91 -0.52 -7.95 -11.90
CA THR A 91 -0.27 -8.90 -10.82
C THR A 91 0.53 -10.09 -11.35
N PHE A 92 1.48 -10.56 -10.55
CA PHE A 92 2.27 -11.74 -10.84
C PHE A 92 2.21 -12.67 -9.63
N LYS A 93 1.89 -13.94 -9.86
CA LYS A 93 2.04 -14.96 -8.82
C LYS A 93 3.52 -15.21 -8.58
N VAL A 94 3.94 -15.14 -7.33
CA VAL A 94 5.33 -15.39 -6.92
C VAL A 94 5.34 -16.40 -5.78
N LEU A 95 6.41 -17.19 -5.73
CA LEU A 95 6.67 -18.13 -4.64
C LEU A 95 7.79 -17.57 -3.79
N LEU A 96 7.54 -17.45 -2.49
CA LEU A 96 8.52 -16.98 -1.53
C LEU A 96 9.10 -18.17 -0.78
N ASP A 97 10.43 -18.25 -0.72
CA ASP A 97 11.15 -19.30 0.00
C ASP A 97 11.05 -19.14 1.53
N LYS A 98 10.87 -17.90 2.02
CA LYS A 98 10.69 -17.55 3.43
C LYS A 98 9.37 -16.83 3.65
N ASN A 99 8.79 -17.01 4.84
CA ASN A 99 7.59 -16.28 5.23
C ASN A 99 7.91 -14.89 5.78
N ILE A 100 8.26 -13.99 4.87
CA ILE A 100 8.63 -12.60 5.18
C ILE A 100 7.52 -11.77 5.85
N PHE A 101 6.27 -12.22 5.78
CA PHE A 101 5.13 -11.48 6.32
C PHE A 101 4.97 -11.63 7.83
N GLU A 102 5.42 -12.74 8.43
CA GLU A 102 5.34 -12.94 9.89
C GLU A 102 6.38 -12.06 10.62
N GLU A 103 7.58 -11.90 10.05
CA GLU A 103 8.66 -11.08 10.61
C GLU A 103 8.32 -9.59 10.63
N GLU A 104 7.76 -9.05 9.54
CA GLU A 104 7.35 -7.64 9.47
C GLU A 104 6.22 -7.30 10.45
N THR A 105 5.26 -8.21 10.62
CA THR A 105 4.12 -7.99 11.52
C THR A 105 4.58 -7.97 12.97
N TRP A 106 5.62 -8.75 13.30
CA TRP A 106 6.28 -8.77 14.61
C TRP A 106 7.08 -7.49 14.88
N LEU A 107 7.87 -7.03 13.90
CA LEU A 107 8.67 -5.80 14.02
C LEU A 107 7.80 -4.54 14.18
N LYS A 108 6.69 -4.44 13.43
CA LYS A 108 5.73 -3.33 13.55
C LYS A 108 5.05 -3.28 14.92
N LYS A 109 4.78 -4.43 15.55
CA LYS A 109 4.21 -4.50 16.91
C LYS A 109 5.18 -4.14 18.03
N LYS A 110 6.48 -4.32 17.84
CA LYS A 110 7.51 -4.03 18.87
C LYS A 110 7.86 -2.53 18.94
N LEU A 111 7.56 -1.78 17.88
CA LEU A 111 7.91 -0.36 17.72
C LEU A 111 6.71 0.59 17.89
N SER A 112 5.51 0.07 18.21
CA SER A 112 4.32 0.85 18.58
C SER A 112 4.02 0.69 20.06
#